data_AF-A0A1H3K1K9-F1
#
_entry.id   AF-A0A1H3K1K9-F1
#
_cell.length_a   1.000
_cell.length_b   1.000
_cell.length_c   1.000
_cell.angle_alpha   90.00
_cell.angle_beta   90.00
_cell.angle_gamma   90.00
#
_symmetry.space_group_name_H-M   'P 1'
#
loop_
_entity.id
_entity.type
_entity.pdbx_description
1 polymer ?
#
loop_
_entity_poly.entity_id
_entity_poly.type
_entity_poly.pdbx_seq_one_letter_code
_entity_poly.pdbx_strand_id
1 'polypeptide(L)'
;MSAPITSADVLAWLENATEAVRRGELDADSIIGLLGEFRQASTACANASDWLLLAAREEGASLRQIAPVFGKGYVRAPAARLEKLHRQVQNSGQWLEILRRHEG
;
A
#
# COMPACT_ATOMS: atom_id res chain seq x y z
N MET A 1 8.36 9.63 -11.99
CA MET A 1 7.30 8.65 -11.65
C MET A 1 6.67 9.11 -10.34
N SER A 2 5.34 9.11 -10.23
CA SER A 2 4.61 9.40 -8.99
C SER A 2 3.94 8.13 -8.47
N ALA A 3 3.52 8.12 -7.20
CA ALA A 3 2.63 7.08 -6.71
C ALA A 3 1.33 7.09 -7.54
N PRO A 4 0.76 5.92 -7.87
CA PRO A 4 -0.45 5.82 -8.70
C PRO A 4 -1.72 6.31 -7.99
N ILE A 5 -1.70 6.41 -6.65
CA ILE A 5 -2.76 6.95 -5.83
C ILE A 5 -2.16 7.71 -4.65
N THR A 6 -2.74 8.86 -4.29
CA THR A 6 -2.33 9.69 -3.17
C THR A 6 -3.41 9.78 -2.10
N SER A 7 -3.05 10.26 -0.91
CA SER A 7 -4.03 10.56 0.14
C SER A 7 -5.03 11.65 -0.28
N ALA A 8 -4.60 12.59 -1.12
CA ALA A 8 -5.47 13.64 -1.64
C ALA A 8 -6.54 13.05 -2.59
N ASP A 9 -6.16 12.11 -3.44
CA ASP A 9 -7.10 11.42 -4.34
C ASP A 9 -8.15 10.65 -3.54
N VAL A 10 -7.73 9.93 -2.50
CA VAL A 10 -8.64 9.19 -1.61
C VAL A 10 -9.56 10.15 -0.85
N LEU A 11 -9.05 11.27 -0.35
CA LEU A 11 -9.87 12.26 0.36
C LEU A 11 -10.93 12.89 -0.56
N ALA A 12 -10.53 13.32 -1.76
CA ALA A 12 -11.47 13.87 -2.74
C ALA A 12 -12.54 12.85 -3.15
N TRP A 13 -12.17 11.57 -3.27
CA TRP A 13 -13.15 10.51 -3.51
C TRP A 13 -14.11 10.34 -2.33
N LEU A 14 -13.62 10.35 -1.08
CA LEU A 14 -14.46 10.23 0.12
C LEU A 14 -15.46 11.39 0.28
N GLU A 15 -15.07 12.61 -0.09
CA GLU A 15 -15.96 13.77 -0.10
C GLU A 15 -17.14 13.55 -1.07
N ASN A 16 -16.85 13.06 -2.27
CA ASN A 16 -17.89 12.73 -3.27
C ASN A 16 -18.77 11.55 -2.82
N ALA A 17 -18.18 10.49 -2.29
CA ALA A 17 -18.91 9.31 -1.80
C ALA A 17 -19.85 9.69 -0.65
N THR A 18 -19.44 10.61 0.22
CA THR A 18 -20.28 11.12 1.32
C THR A 18 -21.54 11.79 0.78
N GLU A 19 -21.41 12.61 -0.27
CA GLU A 19 -22.55 13.27 -0.89
C GLU A 19 -23.46 12.27 -1.62
N ALA A 20 -22.91 11.30 -2.33
CA ALA A 20 -23.67 10.23 -2.98
C ALA A 20 -24.50 9.40 -1.98
N VAL A 21 -23.92 9.05 -0.82
CA VAL A 21 -24.65 8.39 0.27
C VAL A 21 -25.79 9.26 0.79
N ARG A 22 -25.57 10.56 1.00
CA ARG A 22 -26.63 11.48 1.47
C ARG A 22 -27.78 11.60 0.47
N ARG A 23 -27.51 11.51 -0.82
CA ARG A 23 -28.51 11.55 -1.89
C ARG A 23 -29.23 10.21 -2.11
N GLY A 24 -28.79 9.15 -1.44
CA GLY A 24 -29.31 7.80 -1.66
C GLY A 24 -28.86 7.17 -2.97
N GLU A 25 -27.78 7.67 -3.58
CA GLU A 25 -27.20 7.16 -4.82
C GLU A 25 -26.30 5.92 -4.58
N LEU A 26 -25.89 5.69 -3.33
CA LEU A 26 -25.16 4.51 -2.90
C LEU A 26 -25.96 3.73 -1.85
N ASP A 27 -26.33 2.49 -2.18
CA ASP A 27 -26.97 1.56 -1.27
C ASP A 27 -25.95 0.72 -0.47
N ALA A 28 -26.45 -0.08 0.47
CA ALA A 28 -25.61 -0.86 1.37
C ALA A 28 -24.74 -1.89 0.62
N ASP A 29 -25.28 -2.56 -0.39
CA ASP A 29 -24.55 -3.57 -1.15
C ASP A 29 -23.43 -2.94 -1.99
N SER A 30 -23.68 -1.78 -2.60
CA SER A 30 -22.66 -1.00 -3.31
C SER A 30 -21.54 -0.55 -2.38
N ILE A 31 -21.88 -0.09 -1.17
CA ILE A 31 -20.90 0.30 -0.14
C ILE A 31 -20.04 -0.90 0.28
N ILE A 32 -20.65 -2.09 0.46
CA ILE A 32 -19.93 -3.33 0.79
C ILE A 32 -18.99 -3.72 -0.36
N GLY A 33 -19.42 -3.58 -1.61
CA GLY A 33 -18.58 -3.78 -2.79
C GLY A 33 -17.35 -2.86 -2.80
N LEU A 34 -17.57 -1.56 -2.62
CA LEU A 34 -16.51 -0.55 -2.52
C LEU A 34 -15.56 -0.84 -1.36
N LEU A 35 -16.07 -1.28 -0.21
CA LEU A 35 -15.23 -1.71 0.91
C LEU A 35 -14.31 -2.87 0.51
N GLY A 36 -14.81 -3.85 -0.23
CA GLY A 36 -14.02 -4.95 -0.78
C GLY A 36 -12.89 -4.45 -1.68
N GLU A 37 -13.21 -3.57 -2.63
CA GLU A 37 -12.24 -2.95 -3.55
C GLU A 37 -11.15 -2.17 -2.79
N PHE A 38 -11.53 -1.35 -1.81
CA PHE A 38 -10.56 -0.62 -0.99
C PHE A 38 -9.65 -1.54 -0.17
N ARG A 39 -10.15 -2.69 0.29
CA ARG A 39 -9.30 -3.68 0.99
C ARG A 39 -8.28 -4.32 0.04
N GLN A 40 -8.67 -4.62 -1.19
CA GLN A 40 -7.75 -5.10 -2.22
C GLN A 40 -6.71 -4.03 -2.58
N ALA A 41 -7.15 -2.80 -2.85
CA ALA A 41 -6.27 -1.67 -3.15
C ALA A 41 -5.28 -1.37 -2.00
N SER A 42 -5.74 -1.45 -0.74
CA SER A 42 -4.88 -1.31 0.44
C SER A 42 -3.80 -2.39 0.50
N THR A 43 -4.15 -3.63 0.16
CA THR A 43 -3.19 -4.75 0.07
C THR A 43 -2.18 -4.51 -1.04
N ALA A 44 -2.62 -4.08 -2.23
CA ALA A 44 -1.73 -3.72 -3.33
C ALA A 44 -0.77 -2.57 -2.96
N CYS A 45 -1.26 -1.53 -2.27
CA CYS A 45 -0.43 -0.43 -1.78
C CYS A 45 0.60 -0.90 -0.74
N ALA A 46 0.22 -1.80 0.16
CA ALA A 46 1.15 -2.41 1.12
C ALA A 46 2.24 -3.23 0.42
N ASN A 47 1.87 -4.03 -0.58
CA ASN A 47 2.79 -4.81 -1.40
C ASN A 47 3.75 -3.91 -2.20
N ALA A 48 3.26 -2.80 -2.75
CA ALA A 48 4.09 -1.80 -3.42
C ALA A 48 5.05 -1.09 -2.45
N SER A 49 4.60 -0.80 -1.23
CA SER A 49 5.46 -0.25 -0.17
C SER A 49 6.60 -1.19 0.21
N ASP A 50 6.32 -2.50 0.31
CA ASP A 50 7.36 -3.53 0.52
C ASP A 50 8.35 -3.61 -0.63
N TRP A 51 7.85 -3.54 -1.87
CA TRP A 51 8.70 -3.50 -3.06
C TRP A 51 9.65 -2.30 -3.02
N LEU A 52 9.11 -1.10 -2.73
CA LEU A 52 9.88 0.14 -2.63
C LEU A 52 10.92 0.08 -1.51
N LEU A 53 10.59 -0.56 -0.39
CA LEU A 53 11.54 -0.78 0.71
C LEU A 53 12.73 -1.64 0.25
N LEU A 54 12.48 -2.76 -0.45
CA LEU A 54 13.52 -3.62 -1.00
C LEU A 54 14.37 -2.87 -2.04
N ALA A 55 13.72 -2.21 -3.00
CA ALA A 55 14.39 -1.45 -4.05
C ALA A 55 15.27 -0.32 -3.47
N ALA A 56 14.78 0.43 -2.48
CA ALA A 56 15.57 1.46 -1.82
C ALA A 56 16.81 0.87 -1.13
N ARG A 57 16.70 -0.33 -0.55
CA ARG A 57 17.84 -1.01 0.07
C ARG A 57 18.85 -1.52 -0.95
N GLU A 58 18.39 -2.01 -2.10
CA GLU A 58 19.24 -2.39 -3.25
C GLU A 58 20.02 -1.21 -3.81
N GLU A 59 19.39 -0.03 -3.92
CA GLU A 59 20.02 1.22 -4.33
C GLU A 59 20.90 1.85 -3.23
N GLY A 60 21.12 1.15 -2.12
CA GLY A 60 22.06 1.55 -1.06
C GLY A 60 21.51 2.52 -0.01
N ALA A 61 20.21 2.85 -0.03
CA ALA A 61 19.62 3.75 0.97
C ALA A 61 19.69 3.14 2.37
N SER A 62 20.31 3.84 3.33
CA SER A 62 20.45 3.36 4.71
C SER A 62 19.11 3.29 5.44
N LEU A 63 19.00 2.43 6.46
CA LEU A 63 17.81 2.36 7.34
C LEU A 63 17.49 3.71 8.01
N ARG A 64 18.51 4.55 8.23
CA ARG A 64 18.33 5.90 8.78
C ARG A 64 17.62 6.85 7.81
N GLN A 65 17.90 6.73 6.52
CA GLN A 65 17.20 7.50 5.46
C GLN A 65 15.76 7.03 5.28
N ILE A 66 15.50 5.74 5.51
CA ILE A 66 14.19 5.12 5.35
C ILE A 66 13.31 5.34 6.60
N ALA A 67 13.89 5.37 7.80
CA ALA A 67 13.13 5.46 9.06
C ALA A 67 12.08 6.60 9.12
N PRO A 68 12.31 7.81 8.60
CA PRO A 68 11.32 8.87 8.63
C PRO A 68 10.01 8.58 7.85
N VAL A 69 10.03 7.70 6.85
CA VAL A 69 8.81 7.37 6.06
C VAL A 69 7.94 6.33 6.76
N PHE A 70 8.51 5.53 7.65
CA PHE A 70 7.78 4.63 8.54
C PHE A 70 7.40 5.44 9.78
N GLY A 71 6.21 6.06 9.77
CA GLY A 71 5.75 6.96 10.83
C GLY A 71 5.80 6.35 12.25
N LYS A 72 5.37 7.11 13.26
CA LYS A 72 5.45 6.71 14.69
C LYS A 72 4.52 5.53 15.09
N GLY A 73 3.89 4.80 14.16
CA GLY A 73 2.87 3.77 14.46
C GLY A 73 2.76 2.58 13.47
N TYR A 74 2.28 1.45 14.02
CA TYR A 74 1.92 0.11 13.49
C TYR A 74 2.87 -0.67 12.55
N VAL A 75 3.94 -0.08 12.01
CA VAL A 75 5.09 -0.85 11.49
C VAL A 75 6.29 -0.55 12.38
N ARG A 76 6.61 -1.50 13.26
CA ARG A 76 7.81 -1.43 14.11
C ARG A 76 9.03 -1.40 13.20
N ALA A 77 9.67 -0.24 13.07
CA ALA A 77 10.96 0.02 12.43
C ALA A 77 11.18 -0.59 11.02
N PRO A 78 11.66 0.19 10.03
CA PRO A 78 11.97 -0.35 8.69
C PRO A 78 12.86 -1.60 8.72
N ALA A 79 13.72 -1.73 9.74
CA ALA A 79 14.56 -2.91 9.97
C ALA A 79 13.76 -4.21 10.15
N ALA A 80 12.76 -4.24 11.03
CA ALA A 80 11.99 -5.47 11.30
C ALA A 80 11.05 -5.81 10.13
N ARG A 81 10.57 -4.80 9.40
CA ARG A 81 9.84 -5.05 8.15
C ARG A 81 10.74 -5.66 7.09
N LEU A 82 11.94 -5.11 6.90
CA LEU A 82 12.93 -5.62 5.97
C LEU A 82 13.37 -7.05 6.33
N GLU A 83 13.63 -7.33 7.61
CA GLU A 83 13.94 -8.68 8.10
C GLU A 83 12.83 -9.68 7.78
N LYS A 84 11.55 -9.28 7.95
CA LYS A 84 10.42 -10.12 7.55
C LYS A 84 10.40 -10.39 6.04
N LEU A 85 10.65 -9.38 5.21
CA LEU A 85 10.70 -9.53 3.76
C LEU A 85 11.85 -10.42 3.31
N HIS A 86 13.03 -10.27 3.91
CA HIS A 86 14.22 -11.08 3.59
C HIS A 86 14.09 -12.57 3.94
N ARG A 87 13.11 -12.96 4.76
CA ARG A 87 12.76 -14.37 4.95
C ARG A 87 12.00 -14.97 3.77
N GLN A 88 11.44 -14.14 2.89
CA GLN A 88 10.64 -14.55 1.73
C GLN A 88 11.39 -14.32 0.43
N VAL A 89 12.06 -13.18 0.29
CA VAL A 89 12.71 -12.71 -0.95
C VAL A 89 14.00 -11.98 -0.66
N GLN A 90 14.99 -12.10 -1.53
CA GLN A 90 16.29 -11.42 -1.40
C GLN A 90 16.32 -10.04 -2.08
N ASN A 91 15.40 -9.78 -3.01
CA ASN A 91 15.33 -8.53 -3.73
C ASN A 91 13.91 -8.18 -4.23
N SER A 92 13.77 -6.95 -4.69
CA SER A 92 12.57 -6.34 -5.25
C SER A 92 12.06 -7.07 -6.49
N GLY A 93 12.96 -7.65 -7.30
CA GLY A 93 12.61 -8.48 -8.45
C GLY A 93 11.87 -9.76 -8.06
N GLN A 94 12.40 -10.51 -7.09
CA GLN A 94 11.76 -11.71 -6.56
C GLN A 94 10.40 -11.40 -5.92
N TRP A 95 10.28 -10.25 -5.25
CA TRP A 95 8.99 -9.80 -4.71
C TRP A 95 7.97 -9.56 -5.82
N LEU A 96 8.36 -8.87 -6.89
CA LEU A 96 7.49 -8.61 -8.04
C LEU A 96 7.00 -9.91 -8.70
N GLU A 97 7.84 -10.94 -8.77
CA GLU A 97 7.43 -12.25 -9.26
C GLU A 97 6.38 -12.92 -8.37
N ILE A 98 6.50 -12.82 -7.05
CA ILE A 98 5.48 -13.32 -6.12
C ILE A 98 4.15 -12.59 -6.36
N LEU A 99 4.16 -11.26 -6.45
CA LEU A 99 2.95 -10.47 -6.69
C LEU A 99 2.26 -10.86 -7.99
N ARG A 100 3.01 -11.05 -9.07
CA ARG A 100 2.46 -11.49 -10.37
C ARG A 100 1.78 -12.86 -10.32
N ARG A 101 2.23 -13.76 -9.44
CA ARG A 101 1.61 -15.09 -9.26
C ARG A 101 0.38 -15.08 -8.37
N HIS A 102 0.21 -14.05 -7.56
CA HIS A 102 -0.95 -13.89 -6.67
C HIS A 102 -2.09 -13.09 -7.30
N GLU A 103 -1.76 -12.19 -8.23
CA GLU A 103 -2.72 -11.34 -8.96
C GLU A 103 -3.19 -11.94 -10.30
N GLY A 104 -2.54 -13.02 -10.78
CA GLY A 104 -2.92 -13.75 -11.99
C GLY A 104 -3.64 -15.05 -11.66
#